data_AF-A0A453SI81-F1
#
_entry.id   AF-A0A453SI81-F1
#
_cell.length_a   1.000
_cell.length_b   1.000
_cell.length_c   1.000
_cell.angle_alpha   90.00
_cell.angle_beta   90.00
_cell.angle_gamma   90.00
#
_symmetry.space_group_name_H-M   'P 1'
#
loop_
_entity.id
_entity.type
_entity.pdbx_description
1 polymer ?
#
loop_
_entity_poly.entity_id
_entity_poly.type
_entity_poly.pdbx_seq_one_letter_code
_entity_poly.pdbx_strand_id
1 'polypeptide(L)'
;AYVAGEQEGLIPEKPFLIGETLKEGTHLDIESELNLIRETRRELKANCSSEKAERRTMKELGLKRARQFGWPNTYVFTKAMGEMLLGHLRGELPVVILRPSIITSILKEPLPGWMEGIRTIDAVVIGYAKQTLPFFLVDLSLIMDV
;
A
#
# COMPACT_ATOMS: atom_id res chain seq x y z
N ALA A 1 10.74 3.10 1.26
CA ALA A 1 10.28 2.46 2.52
C ALA A 1 8.75 2.26 2.65
N TYR A 2 8.02 2.20 1.55
CA TYR A 2 6.56 2.21 1.51
C TYR A 2 5.82 1.18 2.41
N VAL A 3 6.37 -0.03 2.54
CA VAL A 3 5.80 -1.13 3.35
C VAL A 3 6.17 -1.10 4.84
N ALA A 4 7.09 -0.21 5.25
CA ALA A 4 7.54 -0.08 6.64
C ALA A 4 6.54 0.67 7.54
N GLY A 5 5.47 1.22 6.95
CA GLY A 5 4.48 2.02 7.66
C GLY A 5 5.01 3.40 8.04
N GLU A 6 4.45 3.98 9.09
CA GLU A 6 4.84 5.30 9.61
C GLU A 6 5.96 5.11 10.64
N GLN A 7 7.18 5.49 10.25
CA GLN A 7 8.38 5.40 11.10
C GLN A 7 9.18 6.70 10.98
N GLU A 8 9.80 7.14 12.08
CA GLU A 8 10.66 8.31 12.11
C GLU A 8 12.13 7.92 11.93
N GLY A 9 12.91 8.79 11.28
CA GLY A 9 14.35 8.63 11.11
C GLY A 9 14.75 7.78 9.90
N LEU A 10 15.92 7.13 10.00
CA LEU A 10 16.47 6.29 8.93
C LEU A 10 15.73 4.96 8.86
N ILE A 11 15.03 4.71 7.76
CA ILE A 11 14.28 3.47 7.54
C ILE A 11 15.10 2.51 6.66
N PRO A 12 15.70 1.45 7.21
CA PRO A 12 16.47 0.50 6.42
C PRO A 12 15.56 -0.40 5.59
N GLU A 13 15.99 -0.77 4.38
CA GLU A 13 15.27 -1.70 3.50
C GLU A 13 15.44 -3.15 3.93
N LYS A 14 14.96 -3.50 5.13
CA LYS A 14 14.98 -4.88 5.63
C LYS A 14 13.91 -5.73 4.95
N PRO A 15 14.17 -7.00 4.61
CA PRO A 15 13.14 -7.91 4.11
C PRO A 15 12.17 -8.27 5.24
N PHE A 16 10.88 -8.44 4.91
CA PHE A 16 9.89 -8.96 5.85
C PHE A 16 9.97 -10.48 5.95
N LEU A 17 9.94 -11.00 7.17
CA LEU A 17 9.82 -12.43 7.45
C LEU A 17 8.36 -12.87 7.37
N ILE A 18 8.14 -14.18 7.17
CA ILE A 18 6.79 -14.73 7.08
C ILE A 18 6.02 -14.48 8.39
N GLY A 19 4.89 -13.81 8.28
CA GLY A 19 4.01 -13.45 9.38
C GLY A 19 4.51 -12.33 10.31
N GLU A 20 5.58 -11.63 9.93
CA GLU A 20 6.00 -10.38 10.58
C GLU A 20 4.95 -9.28 10.40
N THR A 21 4.81 -8.39 11.39
CA THR A 21 3.84 -7.30 11.37
C THR A 21 4.45 -6.02 11.93
N LEU A 22 3.92 -4.87 11.52
CA LEU A 22 4.36 -3.58 12.07
C LEU A 22 3.86 -3.33 13.51
N LYS A 23 2.77 -4.00 13.88
CA LYS A 23 2.24 -3.95 15.25
C LYS A 23 2.90 -5.00 16.13
N GLU A 24 3.48 -4.55 17.24
CA GLU A 24 4.10 -5.46 18.21
C GLU A 24 3.07 -6.44 18.80
N GLY A 25 3.50 -7.69 19.02
CA GLY A 25 2.67 -8.73 19.61
C GLY A 25 1.62 -9.34 18.67
N THR A 26 1.62 -8.98 17.38
CA THR A 26 0.77 -9.64 16.38
C THR A 26 1.59 -10.55 15.46
N HIS A 27 0.92 -11.55 14.89
CA HIS A 27 1.46 -12.45 13.88
C HIS A 27 0.46 -12.57 12.74
N LEU A 28 0.93 -12.41 11.51
CA LEU A 28 0.10 -12.45 10.32
C LEU A 28 0.12 -13.83 9.67
N ASP A 29 -0.98 -14.57 9.79
CA ASP A 29 -1.21 -15.75 8.98
C ASP A 29 -1.97 -15.38 7.71
N ILE A 30 -1.25 -15.37 6.58
CA ILE A 30 -1.78 -15.02 5.26
C ILE A 30 -2.88 -16.00 4.83
N GLU A 31 -2.78 -17.28 5.17
CA GLU A 31 -3.79 -18.27 4.80
C GLU A 31 -5.10 -18.04 5.57
N SER A 32 -5.00 -17.76 6.86
CA SER A 32 -6.15 -17.35 7.68
C SER A 32 -6.83 -16.07 7.14
N GLU A 33 -6.07 -15.07 6.68
CA GLU A 33 -6.64 -13.87 6.05
C GLU A 33 -7.40 -14.19 4.76
N LEU A 34 -6.85 -15.08 3.92
CA LEU A 34 -7.50 -15.51 2.69
C LEU A 34 -8.80 -16.27 2.97
N ASN A 35 -8.81 -17.11 3.99
CA ASN A 35 -10.00 -17.84 4.41
C ASN A 35 -11.09 -16.88 4.93
N LEU A 36 -10.72 -15.91 5.78
CA LEU A 36 -11.64 -14.87 6.25
C LEU A 36 -12.30 -14.09 5.10
N ILE A 37 -11.51 -13.71 4.08
CA ILE A 37 -12.02 -13.03 2.88
C ILE A 37 -13.00 -13.91 2.10
N ARG A 38 -12.68 -15.21 1.93
CA ARG A 38 -13.53 -16.16 1.22
C ARG A 38 -14.86 -16.37 1.96
N GLU A 39 -14.83 -16.53 3.27
CA GLU A 39 -16.00 -16.70 4.12
C GLU A 39 -16.89 -15.47 4.10
N THR A 40 -16.33 -14.28 4.34
CA THR A 40 -17.08 -13.02 4.29
C THR A 40 -17.76 -12.83 2.93
N ARG A 41 -17.06 -13.15 1.83
CA ARG A 41 -17.62 -13.06 0.48
C ARG A 41 -18.74 -14.09 0.25
N ARG A 42 -18.64 -15.30 0.81
CA ARG A 42 -19.71 -16.31 0.73
C ARG A 42 -20.96 -15.85 1.48
N GLU A 43 -20.80 -15.30 2.68
CA GLU A 43 -21.92 -14.78 3.48
C GLU A 43 -22.63 -13.61 2.78
N LEU A 44 -21.87 -12.67 2.21
CA LEU A 44 -22.45 -11.54 1.47
C LEU A 44 -23.29 -12.00 0.27
N LYS A 45 -22.80 -13.00 -0.47
CA LYS A 45 -23.51 -13.62 -1.59
C LYS A 45 -24.76 -14.38 -1.12
N ALA A 46 -24.66 -15.13 -0.03
CA ALA A 46 -25.79 -15.88 0.53
C ALA A 46 -26.92 -14.94 0.98
N ASN A 47 -26.58 -13.75 1.46
CA ASN A 47 -27.53 -12.72 1.89
C ASN A 47 -28.09 -11.87 0.72
N CYS A 48 -27.84 -12.24 -0.54
CA CYS A 48 -28.27 -11.49 -1.73
C CYS A 48 -27.91 -9.99 -1.68
N SER A 49 -26.72 -9.68 -1.17
CA SER A 49 -26.27 -8.30 -1.01
C SER A 49 -26.13 -7.61 -2.37
N SER A 50 -26.51 -6.34 -2.44
CA SER A 50 -26.20 -5.51 -3.62
C SER A 50 -24.69 -5.43 -3.84
N GLU A 51 -24.23 -5.41 -5.09
CA GLU A 51 -22.81 -5.23 -5.45
C GLU A 51 -22.16 -4.02 -4.74
N LYS A 52 -22.91 -2.93 -4.57
CA LYS A 52 -22.44 -1.74 -3.86
C LYS A 52 -22.21 -2.01 -2.37
N ALA A 53 -23.09 -2.81 -1.75
CA ALA A 53 -22.94 -3.23 -0.36
C ALA A 53 -21.76 -4.19 -0.21
N GLU A 54 -21.62 -5.17 -1.11
CA GLU A 54 -20.47 -6.07 -1.11
C GLU A 54 -19.15 -5.30 -1.20
N ARG A 55 -19.03 -4.38 -2.16
CA ARG A 55 -17.83 -3.56 -2.35
C ARG A 55 -17.51 -2.73 -1.11
N ARG A 56 -18.52 -2.16 -0.45
CA ARG A 56 -18.34 -1.38 0.78
C ARG A 56 -17.82 -2.26 1.91
N THR A 57 -18.47 -3.39 2.16
CA THR A 57 -18.07 -4.33 3.22
C THR A 57 -16.66 -4.86 3.00
N MET A 58 -16.32 -5.26 1.77
CA MET A 58 -14.98 -5.75 1.46
C MET A 58 -13.90 -4.67 1.63
N LYS A 59 -14.21 -3.41 1.27
CA LYS A 59 -13.29 -2.28 1.48
C LYS A 59 -13.06 -2.03 2.98
N GLU A 60 -14.13 -2.07 3.77
CA GLU A 60 -14.06 -1.86 5.22
C GLU A 60 -13.31 -2.99 5.93
N LEU A 61 -13.59 -4.26 5.56
CA LEU A 61 -12.86 -5.42 6.05
C LEU A 61 -11.37 -5.28 5.75
N GLY A 62 -11.00 -4.99 4.50
CA GLY A 62 -9.59 -4.84 4.12
C GLY A 62 -8.88 -3.75 4.94
N LEU A 63 -9.52 -2.58 5.12
CA LEU A 63 -8.95 -1.49 5.93
C LEU A 63 -8.80 -1.91 7.40
N LYS A 64 -9.79 -2.63 7.95
CA LYS A 64 -9.72 -3.16 9.32
C LYS A 64 -8.56 -4.14 9.48
N ARG A 65 -8.36 -5.05 8.52
CA ARG A 65 -7.24 -6.01 8.55
C ARG A 65 -5.89 -5.33 8.45
N ALA A 66 -5.72 -4.39 7.51
CA ALA A 66 -4.47 -3.63 7.38
C ALA A 66 -4.08 -2.95 8.71
N ARG A 67 -5.03 -2.22 9.32
CA ARG A 67 -4.81 -1.52 10.60
C ARG A 67 -4.56 -2.46 11.76
N GLN A 68 -5.18 -3.64 11.78
CA GLN A 68 -4.97 -4.63 12.83
C GLN A 68 -3.50 -5.06 12.95
N PHE A 69 -2.79 -5.13 11.82
CA PHE A 69 -1.38 -5.53 11.77
C PHE A 69 -0.41 -4.34 11.62
N GLY A 70 -0.92 -3.11 11.71
CA GLY A 70 -0.12 -1.88 11.75
C GLY A 70 0.12 -1.18 10.41
N TRP A 71 -0.50 -1.64 9.31
CA TRP A 71 -0.40 -0.94 8.02
C TRP A 71 -1.53 0.08 7.82
N PRO A 72 -1.23 1.25 7.23
CA PRO A 72 -2.18 2.37 7.15
C PRO A 72 -3.31 2.12 6.14
N ASN A 73 -3.07 1.28 5.12
CA ASN A 73 -4.05 0.97 4.08
C ASN A 73 -3.84 -0.43 3.48
N THR A 74 -4.83 -0.87 2.72
CA THR A 74 -4.85 -2.21 2.10
C THR A 74 -3.78 -2.42 1.04
N TYR A 75 -3.38 -1.37 0.31
CA TYR A 75 -2.34 -1.52 -0.71
C TYR A 75 -1.00 -1.85 -0.03
N VAL A 76 -0.60 -1.06 0.98
CA VAL A 76 0.67 -1.27 1.67
C VAL A 76 0.70 -2.65 2.31
N PHE A 77 -0.43 -3.03 2.94
CA PHE A 77 -0.60 -4.33 3.55
C PHE A 77 -0.43 -5.50 2.55
N THR A 78 -1.04 -5.42 1.37
CA THR A 78 -0.91 -6.48 0.36
C THR A 78 0.47 -6.52 -0.27
N LYS A 79 1.16 -5.38 -0.41
CA LYS A 79 2.56 -5.35 -0.84
C LYS A 79 3.47 -6.01 0.19
N ALA A 80 3.30 -5.73 1.47
CA ALA A 80 4.06 -6.39 2.54
C ALA A 80 3.87 -7.92 2.52
N MET A 81 2.62 -8.40 2.40
CA MET A 81 2.34 -9.84 2.23
C MET A 81 3.01 -10.43 0.98
N GLY A 82 3.02 -9.70 -0.13
CA GLY A 82 3.70 -10.11 -1.35
C GLY A 82 5.21 -10.26 -1.16
N GLU A 83 5.85 -9.32 -0.47
CA GLU A 83 7.28 -9.40 -0.14
C GLU A 83 7.59 -10.60 0.76
N MET A 84 6.76 -10.86 1.77
CA MET A 84 6.89 -12.04 2.65
C MET A 84 6.82 -13.34 1.86
N LEU A 85 5.82 -13.46 0.98
CA LEU A 85 5.65 -14.65 0.14
C LEU A 85 6.79 -14.81 -0.86
N LEU A 86 7.27 -13.74 -1.50
CA LEU A 86 8.45 -13.81 -2.37
C LEU A 86 9.69 -14.27 -1.58
N GLY A 87 9.92 -13.69 -0.41
CA GLY A 87 11.06 -14.05 0.45
C GLY A 87 11.01 -15.51 0.88
N HIS A 88 9.82 -16.04 1.17
CA HIS A 88 9.60 -17.41 1.59
C HIS A 88 9.68 -18.41 0.41
N LEU A 89 9.11 -18.09 -0.75
CA LEU A 89 8.97 -19.00 -1.88
C LEU A 89 10.13 -18.97 -2.87
N ARG A 90 11.08 -18.03 -2.75
CA ARG A 90 12.20 -17.89 -3.71
C ARG A 90 13.10 -19.12 -3.83
N GLY A 91 13.14 -19.99 -2.81
CA GLY A 91 14.10 -21.10 -2.74
C GLY A 91 15.54 -20.61 -2.85
N GLU A 92 16.30 -21.16 -3.82
CA GLU A 92 17.69 -20.79 -4.08
C GLU A 92 17.83 -19.57 -5.01
N LEU A 93 16.74 -19.04 -5.55
CA LEU A 93 16.79 -17.94 -6.51
C LEU A 93 17.23 -16.64 -5.80
N PRO A 94 18.25 -15.92 -6.32
CA PRO A 94 18.63 -14.62 -5.79
C PRO A 94 17.52 -13.60 -6.10
N VAL A 95 16.95 -12.99 -5.06
CA VAL A 95 15.87 -12.01 -5.19
C VAL A 95 16.29 -10.72 -4.51
N VAL A 96 16.09 -9.59 -5.19
CA VAL A 96 16.25 -8.24 -4.65
C VAL A 96 14.89 -7.54 -4.73
N ILE A 97 14.47 -6.93 -3.62
CA ILE A 97 13.23 -6.16 -3.54
C ILE A 97 13.62 -4.70 -3.38
N LEU A 98 13.25 -3.88 -4.37
CA LEU A 98 13.46 -2.43 -4.36
C LEU A 98 12.16 -1.73 -3.96
N ARG A 99 12.23 -0.71 -3.10
CA ARG A 99 11.05 0.03 -2.60
C ARG A 99 11.13 1.51 -2.96
N PRO A 100 10.99 1.86 -4.25
CA PRO A 100 11.15 3.22 -4.75
C PRO A 100 10.13 4.20 -4.13
N SER A 101 10.45 5.50 -4.24
CA SER A 101 9.54 6.62 -3.95
C SER A 101 8.35 6.65 -4.92
N ILE A 102 7.46 7.62 -4.74
CA ILE A 102 6.34 7.86 -5.67
C ILE A 102 6.88 8.35 -7.01
N ILE A 103 6.64 7.58 -8.07
CA ILE A 103 7.03 7.96 -9.43
C ILE A 103 5.87 8.71 -10.10
N THR A 104 6.09 9.97 -10.48
CA THR A 104 5.08 10.83 -11.12
C THR A 104 5.13 10.76 -12.64
N SER A 105 6.31 10.86 -13.25
CA SER A 105 6.50 10.83 -14.70
C SER A 105 7.76 10.08 -15.07
N ILE A 106 7.80 9.58 -16.31
CA ILE A 106 8.96 8.87 -16.84
C ILE A 106 9.65 9.78 -17.85
N LEU A 107 10.84 10.27 -17.50
CA LEU A 107 11.58 11.20 -18.37
C LEU A 107 12.13 10.51 -19.63
N LYS A 108 12.61 9.27 -19.52
CA LYS A 108 13.35 8.60 -20.61
C LYS A 108 13.09 7.10 -20.76
N GLU A 109 13.29 6.29 -19.72
CA GLU A 109 13.21 4.83 -19.81
C GLU A 109 12.10 4.25 -18.92
N PRO A 110 11.40 3.17 -19.33
CA PRO A 110 11.58 2.40 -20.58
C PRO A 110 10.92 3.05 -21.82
N LEU A 111 10.00 3.99 -21.60
CA LEU A 111 9.41 4.86 -22.62
C LEU A 111 9.14 6.22 -21.97
N PRO A 112 9.52 7.35 -22.59
CA PRO A 112 9.17 8.65 -22.07
C PRO A 112 7.64 8.78 -22.04
N GLY A 113 7.11 9.24 -20.91
CA GLY A 113 5.67 9.33 -20.70
C GLY A 113 5.32 10.45 -19.73
N TRP A 114 4.31 11.24 -20.11
CA TRP A 114 3.71 12.21 -19.20
C TRP A 114 2.62 11.59 -18.35
N MET A 115 2.28 12.28 -17.26
CA MET A 115 1.20 11.91 -16.37
C MET A 115 -0.11 11.75 -17.17
N GLU A 116 -0.63 10.53 -17.23
CA GLU A 116 -1.94 10.26 -17.84
C GLU A 116 -3.05 10.47 -16.81
N GLY A 117 -3.60 11.68 -16.83
CA GLY A 117 -4.66 12.13 -15.93
C GLY A 117 -4.12 12.87 -14.71
N ILE A 118 -4.99 13.08 -13.72
CA ILE A 118 -4.67 13.80 -12.49
C ILE A 118 -4.85 12.81 -11.33
N ARG A 119 -3.75 12.39 -10.69
CA ARG A 119 -3.78 11.48 -9.55
C ARG A 119 -3.01 12.06 -8.37
N THR A 120 -3.64 12.06 -7.20
CA THR A 120 -3.02 12.40 -5.90
C THR A 120 -2.16 13.67 -5.95
N ILE A 121 -0.84 13.56 -6.09
CA ILE A 121 0.10 14.68 -6.10
C ILE A 121 -0.04 15.57 -7.35
N ASP A 122 -0.47 15.00 -8.47
CA ASP A 122 -0.65 15.73 -9.74
C ASP A 122 -1.69 16.85 -9.58
N ALA A 123 -2.69 16.65 -8.71
CA ALA A 123 -3.71 17.66 -8.43
C ALA A 123 -3.11 18.90 -7.74
N VAL A 124 -2.14 18.70 -6.84
CA VAL A 124 -1.41 19.79 -6.17
C VAL A 124 -0.55 20.54 -7.19
N VAL A 125 0.20 19.80 -8.01
CA VAL A 125 1.05 20.35 -9.07
C VAL A 125 0.24 21.18 -10.06
N ILE A 126 -0.89 20.64 -10.54
CA ILE A 126 -1.78 21.33 -11.49
C ILE A 126 -2.47 22.52 -10.83
N GLY A 127 -2.92 22.40 -9.59
CA GLY A 127 -3.55 23.49 -8.85
C GLY A 127 -2.60 24.67 -8.67
N TYR A 128 -1.32 24.40 -8.37
CA TYR A 128 -0.28 25.41 -8.30
C TYR A 128 -0.01 26.03 -9.68
N ALA A 129 0.18 25.20 -10.72
CA ALA A 129 0.44 25.66 -12.08
C ALA A 129 -0.70 26.54 -12.65
N LYS A 130 -1.95 26.23 -12.29
CA LYS A 130 -3.14 27.03 -12.66
C LYS A 130 -3.40 28.22 -11.74
N GLN A 131 -2.57 28.43 -10.72
CA GLN A 131 -2.74 29.47 -9.70
C GLN A 131 -4.07 29.37 -8.91
N THR A 132 -4.75 28.23 -8.97
CA THR A 132 -5.96 27.98 -8.15
C THR A 132 -5.60 27.55 -6.73
N LEU A 133 -4.35 27.11 -6.53
CA LEU A 133 -3.77 26.79 -5.23
C LEU A 133 -2.54 27.69 -5.00
N PRO A 134 -2.70 28.86 -4.36
CA PRO A 134 -1.61 29.84 -4.22
C PRO A 134 -0.52 29.38 -3.25
N PHE A 135 -0.83 28.49 -2.31
CA PHE A 135 0.12 27.87 -1.39
C PHE A 135 -0.36 26.49 -0.95
N PHE A 136 0.57 25.63 -0.55
CA PHE A 136 0.31 24.31 0.01
C PHE A 136 0.97 24.23 1.38
N LEU A 137 0.20 23.91 2.43
CA LEU A 137 0.73 23.80 3.78
C LEU A 137 1.45 22.47 3.93
N VAL A 138 2.75 22.55 4.17
CA VAL A 138 3.63 21.41 4.47
C VAL A 138 4.51 21.77 5.64
N ASP A 139 4.83 20.76 6.44
CA ASP A 139 5.89 20.87 7.42
C ASP A 139 7.24 20.99 6.70
N LEU A 140 7.92 22.12 6.88
CA LEU A 140 9.21 22.39 6.24
C LEU A 140 10.35 21.52 6.79
N SER A 141 10.13 20.88 7.94
CA SER A 141 11.06 19.91 8.51
C SER A 141 10.80 18.48 8.02
N LEU A 142 9.70 18.26 7.29
CA LEU A 142 9.37 16.96 6.74
C LEU A 142 10.33 16.59 5.61
N ILE A 143 11.03 15.47 5.77
CA ILE A 143 11.78 14.86 4.68
C ILE A 143 10.78 14.11 3.79
N MET A 144 10.63 14.58 2.55
CA MET A 144 9.75 13.97 1.57
C MET A 144 10.58 13.28 0.48
N ASP A 145 10.28 12.02 0.25
CA ASP A 145 10.89 11.21 -0.81
C ASP A 145 10.09 11.42 -2.11
N VAL A 146 10.68 12.11 -3.09
CA VAL A 146 10.11 12.38 -4.44
C VAL A 146 11.02 11.75 -5.48
#